data_AF-A0A2E1QJ01-F1
#
_entry.id   AF-A0A2E1QJ01-F1
#
_cell.length_a   1.000
_cell.length_b   1.000
_cell.length_c   1.000
_cell.angle_alpha   90.00
_cell.angle_beta   90.00
_cell.angle_gamma   90.00
#
_symmetry.space_group_name_H-M   'P 1'
#
loop_
_entity.id
_entity.type
_entity.pdbx_description
1 polymer ?
#
loop_
_entity_poly.entity_id
_entity_poly.type
_entity_poly.pdbx_seq_one_letter_code
_entity_poly.pdbx_strand_id
1 'polypeptide(L)'
;MMKIEEVVGDLILLILDNHEPLKKIGIDQDRIFVKVKGYDENGMWIHHPGFQVPNLSSKKEKSTKRLEASILIPWVFIVSIAHFPGADGFDFPSPFEQHIGF
;
A
#
# COMPACT_ATOMS: atom_id res chain seq x y z
N MET A 1 0.27 13.60 20.89
CA MET A 1 -0.75 12.54 20.79
C MET A 1 -0.65 12.04 19.38
N MET A 2 -0.49 10.73 19.20
CA MET A 2 -0.31 10.12 17.88
C MET A 2 -1.48 10.48 16.95
N LYS A 3 -1.19 10.79 15.68
CA LYS A 3 -2.20 11.06 14.65
C LYS A 3 -1.91 10.29 13.37
N ILE A 4 -2.92 10.13 12.52
CA ILE A 4 -2.76 9.41 11.25
C ILE A 4 -1.93 10.19 10.23
N GLU A 5 -1.84 11.52 10.34
CA GLU A 5 -0.85 12.31 9.58
C GLU A 5 0.59 11.83 9.81
N GLU A 6 0.90 11.37 11.02
CA GLU A 6 2.26 11.03 11.43
C GLU A 6 2.74 9.72 10.81
N VAL A 7 1.86 8.90 10.24
CA VAL A 7 2.23 7.64 9.56
C VAL A 7 2.38 7.80 8.04
N VAL A 8 2.14 8.99 7.48
CA VAL A 8 2.26 9.22 6.04
C VAL A 8 3.72 9.18 5.61
N GLY A 9 4.06 8.25 4.71
CA GLY A 9 5.43 8.01 4.25
C GLY A 9 6.06 6.74 4.83
N ASP A 10 5.51 6.24 5.92
CA ASP A 10 6.07 5.14 6.71
C ASP A 10 5.56 3.77 6.25
N LEU A 11 6.26 2.71 6.69
CA LEU A 11 5.82 1.33 6.57
C LEU A 11 5.06 0.92 7.83
N ILE A 12 3.77 0.63 7.68
CA ILE A 12 2.90 0.23 8.79
C ILE A 12 2.34 -1.18 8.56
N LEU A 13 1.83 -1.79 9.63
CA LEU A 13 1.02 -3.00 9.55
C LEU A 13 -0.46 -2.63 9.64
N LEU A 14 -1.24 -3.05 8.64
CA LEU A 14 -2.69 -3.04 8.69
C LEU A 14 -3.23 -4.39 9.10
N ILE A 15 -4.23 -4.35 9.99
CA ILE A 15 -5.10 -5.47 10.29
C ILE A 15 -6.45 -5.19 9.63
N LEU A 16 -6.85 -6.09 8.74
CA LEU A 16 -8.05 -5.98 7.92
C LEU A 16 -9.12 -6.96 8.40
N ASP A 17 -10.38 -6.58 8.25
CA ASP A 17 -11.54 -7.46 8.46
C ASP A 17 -12.45 -7.44 7.24
N ASN A 18 -13.17 -8.55 7.02
CA ASN A 18 -14.03 -8.77 5.87
C ASN A 18 -13.35 -8.39 4.52
N HIS A 19 -12.05 -8.69 4.37
CA HIS A 19 -11.20 -8.22 3.27
C HIS A 19 -11.34 -9.02 1.97
N GLU A 20 -12.24 -10.00 1.89
CA GLU A 20 -12.51 -10.78 0.68
C GLU A 20 -12.67 -9.92 -0.60
N PRO A 21 -13.35 -8.76 -0.59
CA PRO A 21 -13.43 -7.89 -1.77
C PRO A 21 -12.06 -7.34 -2.24
N LEU A 22 -11.11 -7.16 -1.31
CA LEU A 22 -9.78 -6.62 -1.59
C LEU A 22 -8.87 -7.63 -2.32
N LYS A 23 -9.23 -8.92 -2.37
CA LYS A 23 -8.54 -9.92 -3.21
C LYS A 23 -8.52 -9.54 -4.68
N LYS A 24 -9.58 -8.86 -5.14
CA LYS A 24 -9.68 -8.37 -6.54
C LYS A 24 -8.60 -7.34 -6.90
N ILE A 25 -7.97 -6.74 -5.90
CA ILE A 25 -6.88 -5.78 -6.05
C ILE A 25 -5.55 -6.33 -5.51
N GLY A 26 -5.45 -7.64 -5.29
CA GLY A 26 -4.21 -8.32 -4.91
C GLY A 26 -3.92 -8.35 -3.41
N ILE A 27 -4.92 -8.08 -2.56
CA ILE A 27 -4.77 -8.11 -1.10
C ILE A 27 -5.48 -9.35 -0.56
N ASP A 28 -4.72 -10.43 -0.41
CA ASP A 28 -5.26 -11.74 -0.04
C ASP A 28 -5.13 -12.06 1.45
N GLN A 29 -4.31 -11.30 2.17
CA GLN A 29 -4.04 -11.48 3.60
C GLN A 29 -4.80 -10.43 4.42
N ASP A 30 -5.25 -10.83 5.60
CA ASP A 30 -5.86 -9.96 6.61
C ASP A 30 -4.81 -9.11 7.36
N ARG A 31 -3.52 -9.46 7.23
CA ARG A 31 -2.40 -8.73 7.82
C ARG A 31 -1.41 -8.35 6.73
N ILE A 32 -1.24 -7.05 6.50
CA ILE A 32 -0.38 -6.55 5.42
C ILE A 32 0.51 -5.41 5.89
N PHE A 33 1.79 -5.48 5.51
CA PHE A 33 2.68 -4.33 5.60
C PHE A 33 2.50 -3.46 4.36
N VAL A 34 2.28 -2.17 4.57
CA VAL A 34 2.01 -1.22 3.50
C VAL A 34 2.75 0.08 3.72
N LYS A 35 3.19 0.69 2.63
CA LYS A 35 3.71 2.05 2.66
C LYS A 35 2.58 3.03 2.47
N VAL A 36 2.40 3.94 3.42
CA VAL A 36 1.34 4.95 3.39
C VAL A 36 1.72 6.07 2.43
N LYS A 37 0.80 6.42 1.52
CA LYS A 37 0.93 7.55 0.59
C LYS A 37 0.09 8.75 1.02
N GLY A 38 -0.94 8.53 1.85
CA GLY A 38 -1.83 9.56 2.36
C GLY A 38 -3.09 8.93 2.92
N TYR A 39 -4.05 9.76 3.32
CA TYR A 39 -5.36 9.33 3.80
C TYR A 39 -6.38 10.44 3.54
N ASP A 40 -7.66 10.08 3.49
CA ASP A 40 -8.77 11.01 3.34
C ASP A 40 -10.03 10.49 4.07
N GLU A 41 -11.18 11.13 3.86
CA GLU A 41 -12.44 10.76 4.49
C GLU A 41 -12.94 9.34 4.13
N ASN A 42 -12.46 8.77 3.01
CA ASN A 42 -12.89 7.48 2.51
C ASN A 42 -11.97 6.34 2.97
N GLY A 43 -10.69 6.61 3.17
CA GLY A 43 -9.72 5.57 3.53
C GLY A 43 -8.27 6.01 3.56
N MET A 44 -7.39 5.01 3.55
CA MET A 44 -5.95 5.21 3.48
C MET A 44 -5.40 4.83 2.10
N TRP A 45 -4.57 5.69 1.54
CA TRP A 45 -3.86 5.43 0.29
C TRP A 45 -2.55 4.69 0.57
N ILE A 46 -2.37 3.53 -0.05
CA ILE A 46 -1.18 2.71 0.06
C ILE A 46 -0.45 2.60 -1.28
N HIS A 47 0.87 2.46 -1.24
CA HIS A 47 1.66 2.14 -2.42
C HIS A 47 1.53 0.67 -2.80
N HIS A 48 1.36 0.40 -4.10
CA HIS A 48 1.38 -0.94 -4.68
C HIS A 48 2.39 -0.99 -5.84
N PRO A 49 3.49 -1.77 -5.74
CA PRO A 49 4.63 -1.66 -6.66
C PRO A 49 4.38 -2.24 -8.07
N GLY A 50 3.35 -3.07 -8.27
CA GLY A 50 3.16 -3.77 -9.54
C GLY A 50 1.74 -4.23 -9.81
N PHE A 51 0.79 -3.30 -9.86
CA PHE A 51 -0.61 -3.59 -10.17
C PHE A 51 -0.78 -3.97 -11.64
N GLN A 52 -1.49 -5.06 -11.91
CA GLN A 52 -1.66 -5.58 -13.26
C GLN A 52 -2.82 -4.86 -13.96
N VAL A 53 -2.52 -4.19 -15.07
CA VAL A 53 -3.51 -3.45 -15.88
C VAL A 53 -3.49 -3.92 -17.34
N PRO A 54 -4.60 -3.74 -18.09
CA PRO A 54 -4.61 -3.95 -19.53
C PRO A 54 -3.56 -3.08 -20.23
N ASN A 55 -2.84 -3.66 -21.19
CA ASN A 55 -1.88 -2.93 -22.01
C ASN A 55 -2.61 -2.36 -23.25
N LEU A 56 -3.13 -1.15 -23.11
CA LEU A 56 -3.89 -0.46 -24.15
C LEU A 56 -3.06 -0.07 -25.40
N SER A 57 -1.73 -0.02 -25.28
CA SER A 57 -0.82 0.30 -26.38
C SER A 57 -0.42 -0.91 -27.23
N SER A 58 -0.79 -2.12 -26.81
CA SER A 58 -0.42 -3.34 -27.49
C SER A 58 -1.45 -3.73 -28.53
N LYS A 59 -0.97 -4.11 -29.73
CA LYS A 59 -1.80 -4.68 -30.80
C LYS A 59 -2.24 -6.13 -30.49
N LYS A 60 -1.69 -6.77 -29.45
CA LYS A 60 -2.13 -8.09 -29.00
C LYS A 60 -3.31 -7.94 -28.05
N GLU A 61 -4.47 -8.44 -28.48
CA GLU A 61 -5.63 -8.62 -27.61
C GLU A 61 -5.20 -9.34 -26.32
N LYS A 62 -5.67 -8.83 -25.17
CA LYS A 62 -5.46 -9.40 -23.82
C LYS A 62 -4.04 -9.29 -23.22
N SER A 63 -3.13 -8.53 -23.81
CA SER A 63 -1.85 -8.27 -23.14
C SER A 63 -2.02 -7.35 -21.90
N THR A 64 -1.23 -7.60 -20.86
CA THR A 64 -1.22 -6.83 -19.60
C THR A 64 0.15 -6.24 -19.34
N LYS A 65 0.22 -5.21 -18.50
CA LYS A 65 1.46 -4.64 -17.98
C LYS A 65 1.33 -4.40 -16.48
N ARG A 66 2.46 -4.34 -15.77
CA ARG A 66 2.51 -3.96 -14.36
C ARG A 66 2.84 -2.48 -14.26
N LEU A 67 2.11 -1.76 -13.42
CA LEU A 67 2.36 -0.36 -13.10
C LEU A 67 2.44 -0.19 -11.59
N GLU A 68 3.23 0.77 -11.15
CA GLU A 68 3.09 1.30 -9.80
C GLU A 68 1.70 1.95 -9.66
N ALA A 69 1.03 1.69 -8.55
CA ALA A 69 -0.29 2.23 -8.26
C ALA A 69 -0.36 2.75 -6.82
N SER A 70 -1.27 3.70 -6.60
CA SER A 70 -1.75 4.03 -5.26
C SER A 70 -3.16 3.46 -5.12
N ILE A 71 -3.39 2.69 -4.07
CA ILE A 71 -4.65 1.98 -3.83
C ILE A 71 -5.28 2.56 -2.56
N LEU A 72 -6.56 2.93 -2.64
CA LEU A 72 -7.34 3.30 -1.46
C LEU A 72 -7.84 2.03 -0.77
N ILE A 73 -7.52 1.88 0.52
CA ILE A 73 -8.14 0.90 1.41
C ILE A 73 -9.20 1.65 2.23
N PRO A 74 -10.50 1.38 2.00
CA PRO A 74 -11.56 2.04 2.74
C PRO A 74 -11.45 1.77 4.25
N TRP A 75 -11.81 2.78 5.06
CA TRP A 75 -11.76 2.66 6.53
C TRP A 75 -12.55 1.48 7.08
N VAL A 76 -13.66 1.12 6.42
CA VAL A 76 -14.52 -0.01 6.83
C VAL A 76 -13.79 -1.36 6.86
N PHE A 77 -12.69 -1.50 6.10
CA PHE A 77 -11.89 -2.72 6.11
C PHE A 77 -10.75 -2.70 7.13
N ILE A 78 -10.40 -1.54 7.69
CA ILE A 78 -9.24 -1.38 8.57
C ILE A 78 -9.71 -1.48 10.02
N VAL A 79 -9.35 -2.58 10.68
CA VAL A 79 -9.63 -2.78 12.11
C VAL A 79 -8.61 -2.05 12.96
N SER A 80 -7.33 -2.11 12.57
CA SER A 80 -6.24 -1.54 13.35
C SER A 80 -5.05 -1.18 12.48
N ILE A 81 -4.29 -0.19 12.96
CA ILE A 81 -3.04 0.28 12.38
C ILE A 81 -1.97 0.12 13.46
N ALA A 82 -0.92 -0.63 13.16
CA ALA A 82 0.29 -0.66 13.97
C ALA A 82 1.40 0.11 13.27
N HIS A 83 1.86 1.18 13.94
CA HIS A 83 3.02 1.97 13.58
C HIS A 83 4.21 1.58 14.47
N PHE A 84 5.42 1.77 13.96
CA PHE A 84 6.65 1.28 14.59
C PHE A 84 7.64 2.45 14.82
N PRO A 85 7.27 3.42 15.69
CA PRO A 85 8.03 4.64 15.92
C PRO A 85 9.51 4.35 16.24
N GLY A 86 10.42 4.82 15.39
CA GLY A 86 11.86 4.73 15.59
C GLY A 86 12.47 3.34 15.35
N ALA A 87 11.76 2.43 14.67
CA ALA A 87 12.32 1.15 14.24
C ALA A 87 13.05 1.29 12.89
N ASP A 88 14.30 0.83 12.83
CA ASP A 88 15.09 0.81 11.60
C ASP A 88 14.41 -0.04 10.51
N GLY A 89 14.31 0.52 9.30
CA GLY A 89 13.64 -0.10 8.15
C GLY A 89 12.10 0.02 8.14
N PHE A 90 11.51 0.58 9.19
CA PHE A 90 10.07 0.94 9.23
C PHE A 90 9.88 2.46 9.24
N ASP A 91 10.72 3.17 9.99
CA ASP A 91 10.68 4.63 10.17
C ASP A 91 11.95 5.36 9.71
N PHE A 92 13.14 4.73 9.71
CA PHE A 92 14.39 5.35 9.24
C PHE A 92 15.42 4.34 8.69
N PRO A 93 16.31 4.72 7.74
CA PRO A 93 16.14 5.82 6.80
C PRO A 93 15.15 5.42 5.70
N SER A 94 14.58 6.43 5.04
CA SER A 94 13.67 6.28 3.90
C SER A 94 14.13 5.14 2.97
N PRO A 95 13.26 4.20 2.58
CA PRO A 95 13.62 3.17 1.60
C PRO A 95 14.00 3.76 0.22
N PHE A 96 13.91 5.08 0.03
CA PHE A 96 14.45 5.81 -1.11
C PHE A 96 15.93 6.22 -0.96
N GLU A 97 16.54 6.08 0.22
CA GLU A 97 17.99 6.26 0.41
C GLU A 97 18.78 4.97 0.14
N GLN A 98 18.10 3.82 -0.01
CA GLN A 98 18.75 2.61 -0.49
C GLN A 98 18.80 2.61 -2.02
N HIS A 99 19.86 3.20 -2.56
CA HIS A 99 20.33 2.88 -3.91
C HIS A 99 20.82 1.43 -3.91
N ILE A 100 19.93 0.47 -4.15
CA ILE A 100 20.36 -0.87 -4.57
C ILE A 100 20.67 -0.75 -6.06
N GLY A 101 21.97 -0.78 -6.35
CA GLY A 101 22.54 -0.69 -7.68
C GLY A 101 22.07 -1.77 -8.65
N PHE A 102 22.34 -1.45 -9.92
CA PHE A 102 21.97 -2.09 -11.18
C PHE A 102 21.88 -3.62 -11.18
#